data_AF-A0A934CLD4-F1
#
_entry.id   AF-A0A934CLD4-F1
#
_cell.length_a   1.000
_cell.length_b   1.000
_cell.length_c   1.000
_cell.angle_alpha   90.00
_cell.angle_beta   90.00
_cell.angle_gamma   90.00
#
_symmetry.space_group_name_H-M   'P 1'
#
loop_
_entity.id
_entity.type
_entity.pdbx_description
1 polymer ?
#
loop_
_entity_poly.entity_id
_entity_poly.type
_entity_poly.pdbx_seq_one_letter_code
_entity_poly.pdbx_strand_id
1 'polypeptide(L)' 'AEQLCLLLGEDRRGDERVVTQSFTGDFSNSDQLRYEFLRGIGNNKV' A
#
# COMPACT_ATOMS: atom_id res chain seq x y z
N ALA A 1 -3.38 4.39 -3.64
CA ALA A 1 -4.53 5.20 -4.12
C ALA A 1 -4.49 6.57 -3.46
N GLU A 2 -5.09 7.57 -4.08
CA GLU A 2 -5.29 8.89 -3.47
C GLU A 2 -6.71 8.96 -2.91
N GLN A 3 -6.85 9.56 -1.73
CA GLN A 3 -8.15 9.81 -1.12
C GLN A 3 -8.45 11.31 -1.18
N LEU A 4 -9.28 11.73 -2.14
CA LEU A 4 -9.53 13.15 -2.42
C LEU A 4 -10.14 13.91 -1.23
N CYS A 5 -10.91 13.24 -0.37
CA CYS A 5 -11.41 13.86 0.85
C CYS A 5 -10.31 14.14 1.89
N LEU A 6 -9.17 13.47 1.83
CA LEU A 6 -7.98 13.81 2.64
C LEU A 6 -7.13 14.87 1.94
N LEU A 7 -6.99 14.77 0.61
CA LEU A 7 -6.17 15.71 -0.17
C LEU A 7 -6.78 17.11 -0.23
N LEU A 8 -8.10 17.20 -0.43
CA LEU A 8 -8.82 18.45 -0.68
C LEU A 8 -9.78 18.84 0.46
N GLY A 9 -10.03 17.94 1.42
CA GLY A 9 -10.90 18.20 2.58
C GLY A 9 -10.20 19.03 3.65
N GLU A 10 -10.85 19.22 4.82
CA GLU A 10 -10.34 20.12 5.88
C GLU A 10 -8.93 19.78 6.36
N ASP A 11 -8.60 18.49 6.37
CA ASP A 11 -7.31 17.95 6.85
C ASP A 11 -6.15 18.19 5.87
N ARG A 12 -6.44 18.45 4.58
CA ARG A 12 -5.48 18.74 3.48
C ARG A 12 -4.13 18.02 3.59
N ARG A 13 -4.15 16.69 3.67
CA ARG A 13 -2.98 15.84 3.92
C ARG A 13 -2.00 15.73 2.74
N GLY A 14 -2.02 16.71 1.83
CA GLY A 14 -1.08 16.82 0.71
C GLY A 14 -0.93 15.52 -0.07
N ASP A 15 0.31 15.15 -0.39
CA ASP A 15 0.63 13.99 -1.25
C ASP A 15 0.44 12.61 -0.60
N GLU A 16 -0.24 12.52 0.53
CA GLU A 16 -0.48 11.24 1.18
C GLU A 16 -1.16 10.21 0.27
N ARG A 17 -0.58 9.00 0.24
CA ARG A 17 -1.09 7.86 -0.52
C ARG A 17 -1.57 6.79 0.44
N VAL A 18 -2.74 6.23 0.15
CA VAL A 18 -3.31 5.09 0.86
C VAL A 18 -2.83 3.80 0.19
N VAL A 19 -2.22 2.90 0.96
CA VAL A 19 -1.81 1.57 0.53
C VAL A 19 -2.52 0.53 1.39
N THR A 20 -3.19 -0.42 0.74
CA THR A 20 -3.86 -1.55 1.39
C THR A 20 -3.36 -2.86 0.80
N GLN A 21 -3.14 -3.87 1.64
CA GLN A 21 -2.66 -5.18 1.22
C GLN A 21 -3.54 -6.27 1.83
N SER A 22 -3.83 -7.30 1.03
CA SER A 22 -4.50 -8.52 1.47
C SER A 22 -3.89 -9.69 0.72
N PHE A 23 -3.60 -10.78 1.44
CA PHE A 23 -2.92 -11.94 0.90
C PHE A 23 -3.75 -13.20 1.13
N THR A 24 -3.81 -14.07 0.12
CA THR A 24 -4.51 -15.36 0.17
C THR A 24 -3.65 -16.43 -0.51
N GLY A 25 -3.99 -17.72 -0.35
CA GLY A 25 -3.23 -18.83 -0.93
C GLY A 25 -1.78 -18.86 -0.42
N ASP A 26 -0.83 -19.08 -1.33
CA ASP A 26 0.60 -19.20 -0.99
C ASP A 26 1.16 -17.95 -0.30
N PHE A 27 0.64 -16.76 -0.65
CA PHE A 27 1.01 -15.51 0.00
C PHE A 27 0.46 -15.39 1.42
N SER A 28 -0.60 -16.13 1.80
CA SER A 28 -1.06 -16.17 3.19
C SER A 28 -0.10 -16.95 4.09
N ASN A 29 0.53 -17.99 3.54
CA ASN A 29 1.30 -18.97 4.31
C ASN A 29 2.82 -18.76 4.24
N SER A 30 3.30 -17.87 3.38
CA SER A 30 4.74 -17.63 3.19
C SER A 30 5.11 -16.15 3.21
N ASP A 31 5.77 -15.75 4.29
CA ASP A 31 6.32 -14.42 4.49
C ASP A 31 7.39 -14.08 3.43
N GLN A 32 8.19 -15.08 3.03
CA GLN A 32 9.21 -14.91 2.00
C GLN A 32 8.56 -14.54 0.66
N LEU A 33 7.50 -15.25 0.25
CA LEU A 33 6.80 -14.95 -1.00
C LEU A 33 6.17 -13.54 -0.96
N ARG A 34 5.59 -13.15 0.18
CA ARG A 34 5.08 -11.77 0.35
C ARG A 34 6.21 -10.76 0.20
N TYR A 35 7.35 -10.99 0.84
CA TYR A 35 8.48 -10.06 0.79
C TYR A 35 9.03 -9.90 -0.64
N GLU A 36 9.21 -11.00 -1.37
CA GLU A 36 9.66 -10.99 -2.76
C GLU A 36 8.66 -10.27 -3.67
N PHE A 37 7.36 -10.53 -3.50
CA PHE A 37 6.30 -9.84 -4.23
C PHE A 37 6.29 -8.33 -3.95
N LEU A 38 6.34 -7.92 -2.67
CA LEU A 38 6.37 -6.51 -2.28
C LEU A 38 7.61 -5.78 -2.79
N ARG A 39 8.77 -6.46 -2.81
CA ARG A 39 9.98 -5.94 -3.43
C ARG A 39 9.81 -5.74 -4.93
N GLY A 40 9.14 -6.67 -5.61
CA GLY A 40 8.91 -6.65 -7.06
C GLY A 40 7.96 -5.53 -7.52
N ILE A 41 6.93 -5.21 -6.74
CA ILE A 41 5.98 -4.13 -7.08
C ILE A 41 6.46 -2.73 -6.69
N GLY A 42 7.71 -2.62 -6.21
CA GLY A 42 8.27 -1.39 -5.69
C GLY A 42 7.68 -1.05 -4.33
N ASN A 43 8.46 -1.27 -3.28
CA ASN A 43 8.27 -0.60 -1.99
C ASN A 43 8.57 0.90 -2.18
N ASN A 44 7.76 1.59 -2.99
CA ASN A 44 7.77 3.04 -3.05
C ASN A 44 7.36 3.52 -1.66
N LYS A 45 8.37 3.85 -0.88
CA LYS A 45 8.24 4.59 0.36
C LYS A 45 7.36 5.80 0.05
N VAL A 46 6.22 5.87 0.74
CA VAL A 46 5.47 7.10 0.93
C VAL A 46 6.37 8.09 1.66
#